data_AF-A0A4R4VAG0-F1
#
_entry.id   AF-A0A4R4VAG0-F1
#
_cell.length_a   1.000
_cell.length_b   1.000
_cell.length_c   1.000
_cell.angle_alpha   90.00
_cell.angle_beta   90.00
_cell.angle_gamma   90.00
#
_symmetry.space_group_name_H-M   'P 1'
#
loop_
_entity.id
_entity.type
_entity.pdbx_description
1 polymer ?
#
loop_
_entity_poly.entity_id
_entity_poly.type
_entity_poly.pdbx_seq_one_letter_code
_entity_poly.pdbx_strand_id
1 'polypeptide(L)' 'MSQPDGQSNTLDNLLTESRTFPPSEDFAAQANATSALYGQADADREAFWAEQASRLQWDTEWDQ' A
#
# COMPACT_ATOMS: atom_id res chain seq x y z
N MET A 1 28.67 30.24 29.90
CA MET A 1 28.46 30.02 28.45
C MET A 1 27.58 28.79 28.32
N SER A 2 26.25 28.96 28.42
CA SER A 2 25.29 27.86 28.19
C SER A 2 25.06 27.76 26.69
N GLN A 3 25.33 26.60 26.10
CA GLN A 3 25.01 26.31 24.70
C GLN A 3 23.50 26.23 24.50
N PRO A 4 22.99 26.66 23.34
CA PRO A 4 21.57 26.92 23.14
C PRO A 4 20.79 25.65 22.79
N ASP A 5 19.57 25.56 23.32
CA ASP A 5 18.56 24.49 23.18
C ASP A 5 18.14 24.15 21.72
N GLY A 6 18.81 24.71 20.71
CA GLY A 6 18.56 24.47 19.28
C GLY A 6 19.11 23.13 18.77
N GLN A 7 20.20 22.60 19.34
CA GLN A 7 20.77 21.32 18.89
C GLN A 7 19.87 20.13 19.23
N SER A 8 19.24 20.13 20.42
CA SER A 8 18.32 19.07 20.85
C SER A 8 17.10 18.97 19.92
N ASN A 9 16.44 20.09 19.64
CA ASN A 9 15.30 20.16 18.69
C ASN A 9 15.68 19.72 17.26
N THR A 10 16.94 19.93 16.86
CA THR A 10 17.44 19.52 15.54
C THR A 10 17.68 18.01 15.49
N LEU A 11 18.21 17.41 16.56
CA LEU A 11 18.37 15.97 16.71
C LEU A 11 17.00 15.26 16.78
N ASP A 12 16.00 15.89 17.39
CA ASP A 12 14.63 15.37 17.45
C ASP A 12 13.99 15.24 16.04
N ASN A 13 14.35 16.13 15.11
CA ASN A 13 13.88 16.08 13.71
C ASN A 13 14.61 15.04 12.84
N LEU A 14 15.75 14.51 13.32
CA LEU A 14 16.53 13.48 12.63
C LEU A 14 16.18 12.06 13.11
N LEU A 15 15.29 11.94 14.11
CA LEU A 15 14.75 10.65 14.53
C LEU A 15 13.92 10.04 13.40
N THR A 16 14.34 8.85 12.95
CA THR A 16 13.54 8.05 12.02
C THR A 16 12.42 7.38 12.82
N GLU A 17 11.19 7.88 12.65
CA GLU A 17 10.01 7.28 13.27
C GLU A 17 9.56 6.02 12.50
N SER A 18 9.64 4.86 13.16
CA SER A 18 9.26 3.55 12.61
C SER A 18 7.94 3.00 13.16
N ARG A 19 7.17 3.83 13.88
CA ARG A 19 5.89 3.41 14.47
C ARG A 19 4.90 3.05 13.35
N THR A 20 4.23 1.91 13.51
CA THR A 20 3.16 1.45 12.62
C THR A 20 1.87 1.28 13.40
N PHE A 21 0.76 1.56 12.74
CA PHE A 21 -0.58 1.46 13.32
C PHE A 21 -1.41 0.56 12.41
N PRO A 22 -1.48 -0.76 12.69
CA PRO A 22 -2.27 -1.66 11.88
C PRO A 22 -3.77 -1.33 12.02
N PRO A 23 -4.59 -1.64 11.01
CA PRO A 23 -6.04 -1.59 11.17
C PRO A 23 -6.51 -2.58 12.25
N SER A 24 -7.71 -2.37 12.78
CA SER A 24 -8.35 -3.38 13.63
C SER A 24 -8.65 -4.65 12.85
N GLU A 25 -8.76 -5.78 13.56
CA GLU A 25 -9.05 -7.08 12.95
C GLU A 25 -10.39 -7.08 12.20
N ASP A 26 -11.44 -6.50 12.78
CA ASP A 26 -12.77 -6.39 12.16
C ASP A 26 -12.74 -5.59 10.85
N PHE A 27 -11.87 -4.59 10.76
CA PHE A 27 -11.70 -3.79 9.55
C PHE A 27 -10.91 -4.57 8.49
N ALA A 28 -9.82 -5.22 8.89
CA ALA A 28 -9.00 -6.03 8.00
C ALA A 28 -9.76 -7.23 7.41
N ALA A 29 -10.68 -7.83 8.18
CA ALA A 29 -11.52 -8.94 7.73
C ALA A 29 -12.47 -8.57 6.58
N GLN A 30 -12.79 -7.28 6.42
CA GLN A 30 -13.66 -6.76 5.36
C GLN A 30 -12.86 -6.21 4.16
N ALA A 31 -11.57 -6.53 4.06
CA ALA A 31 -10.75 -6.06 2.95
C ALA A 31 -11.22 -6.64 1.60
N ASN A 32 -11.45 -5.76 0.62
CA ASN A 32 -11.80 -6.15 -0.74
C ASN A 32 -10.67 -6.90 -1.47
N ALA A 33 -9.44 -6.73 -1.00
CA ALA A 33 -8.24 -7.32 -1.56
C ALA A 33 -7.32 -7.77 -0.42
N THR A 34 -6.62 -8.89 -0.65
CA THR A 34 -5.61 -9.42 0.28
C THR A 34 -4.25 -9.50 -0.40
N SER A 35 -3.21 -9.83 0.37
CA SER A 35 -1.86 -10.01 -0.17
C SER A 35 -1.77 -11.08 -1.27
N ALA A 36 -2.72 -12.01 -1.34
CA ALA A 36 -2.79 -13.03 -2.36
C ALA A 36 -2.85 -12.45 -3.79
N LEU A 37 -3.49 -11.29 -3.99
CA LEU A 37 -3.59 -10.65 -5.31
C LEU A 37 -2.22 -10.25 -5.85
N TYR A 38 -1.28 -9.87 -4.99
CA TYR A 38 0.09 -9.59 -5.43
C TYR A 38 0.77 -10.84 -5.98
N GLY A 39 0.58 -12.00 -5.34
CA GLY A 39 1.13 -13.27 -5.83
C GLY A 39 0.53 -13.69 -7.17
N GLN A 40 -0.77 -13.46 -7.37
CA GLN A 40 -1.45 -13.71 -8.65
C GLN A 40 -0.93 -12.80 -9.77
N ALA A 41 -0.80 -11.50 -9.47
CA ALA A 41 -0.31 -10.52 -10.45
C ALA A 41 1.18 -10.71 -10.81
N ASP A 42 2.00 -11.20 -9.87
CA ASP A 42 3.41 -11.51 -10.12
C ASP A 42 3.56 -12.77 -11.00
N ALA A 43 2.72 -13.78 -10.78
CA ALA A 43 2.75 -15.02 -11.55
C ALA A 43 2.35 -14.82 -13.03
N ASP A 44 1.31 -14.01 -13.29
CA ASP A 44 0.90 -13.64 -14.64
C ASP A 44 0.19 -12.28 -14.64
N ARG A 45 0.97 -11.25 -14.96
CA ARG A 45 0.48 -9.87 -14.93
C ARG A 45 -0.58 -9.58 -15.99
N GLU A 46 -0.45 -10.16 -17.18
CA GLU A 46 -1.35 -9.89 -18.30
C GLU A 46 -2.69 -10.58 -18.06
N ALA A 47 -2.68 -11.86 -17.65
CA ALA A 47 -3.89 -12.57 -17.28
C ALA A 47 -4.58 -11.93 -16.07
N PHE A 48 -3.83 -11.49 -15.05
CA PHE A 48 -4.39 -10.79 -13.89
C PHE A 48 -5.17 -9.54 -14.31
N TRP A 49 -4.58 -8.68 -15.15
CA TRP A 49 -5.25 -7.46 -15.58
C TRP A 49 -6.40 -7.71 -16.54
N ALA A 50 -6.32 -8.74 -17.38
CA ALA A 50 -7.46 -9.16 -18.21
C ALA A 50 -8.66 -9.55 -17.32
N GLU A 51 -8.44 -10.33 -16.25
CA GLU A 51 -9.50 -10.69 -15.29
C GLU A 51 -10.05 -9.49 -14.52
N GLN A 52 -9.18 -8.52 -14.15
CA GLN A 52 -9.67 -7.31 -13.48
C GLN A 52 -10.49 -6.43 -14.44
N ALA A 53 -10.04 -6.31 -15.69
CA ALA A 53 -10.73 -5.51 -16.71
C ALA A 53 -12.07 -6.12 -17.13
N SER A 54 -12.22 -7.44 -17.12
CA SER A 54 -13.48 -8.12 -17.48
C SER A 54 -14.61 -7.88 -16.48
N ARG A 55 -14.32 -7.28 -15.32
CA ARG A 55 -15.34 -6.87 -14.32
C ARG A 55 -16.05 -5.58 -14.70
N LEU A 56 -15.50 -4.83 -15.66
CA LEU A 56 -16.08 -3.59 -16.15
C LEU A 56 -17.01 -3.87 -17.33
N GLN A 57 -18.00 -2.99 -17.52
CA GLN A 57 -18.81 -3.02 -18.72
C GLN A 57 -18.04 -2.35 -19.86
N TRP A 58 -17.93 -3.06 -20.98
CA TRP A 58 -17.33 -2.56 -22.20
C TRP A 58 -18.37 -2.43 -23.31
N ASP A 59 -18.29 -1.37 -24.10
CA ASP A 59 -19.04 -1.26 -25.36
C ASP A 59 -18.48 -2.21 -26.42
N THR A 60 -17.16 -2.45 -26.40
CA THR A 60 -16.47 -3.47 -27.18
C THR A 60 -15.27 -3.93 -26.36
N GLU A 61 -15.13 -5.25 -26.19
CA GLU A 61 -13.99 -5.84 -25.47
C GLU A 61 -12.69 -5.68 -26.28
N TRP A 62 -11.54 -5.75 -25.60
CA TRP A 62 -10.24 -5.63 -26.24
C TRP A 62 -9.86 -6.89 -27.01
N ASP A 63 -9.05 -6.73 -28.05
CA ASP A 63 -8.37 -7.82 -28.72
C ASP A 63 -7.06 -8.16 -27.99
N GLN A 64 -6.58 -9.40 -28.18
CA GLN A 64 -5.35 -9.90 -27.57
C GLN A 64 -4.09 -9.36 -28.25
#